data_AF-A0A2N2Y4Q9-F1
#
_entry.id   AF-A0A2N2Y4Q9-F1
#
_cell.length_a   1.000
_cell.length_b   1.000
_cell.length_c   1.000
_cell.angle_alpha   90.00
_cell.angle_beta   90.00
_cell.angle_gamma   90.00
#
_symmetry.space_group_name_H-M   'P 1'
#
loop_
_entity.id
_entity.type
_entity.pdbx_description
1 polymer ?
#
loop_
_entity_poly.entity_id
_entity_poly.type
_entity_poly.pdbx_seq_one_letter_code
_entity_poly.pdbx_strand_id
1 'polypeptide(L)'
;QIVKALNYLNQLGIIVYVARKDKPQIVFTMPRLDDRDVVISTGNYETRKEEARKRVESMTNYIITGNRCRSQLLLTYFNEDDTRRCGKCDYCVKRNKADLSELEFNKMMEIIKPVLLMRNCTLETILEKFPLLTEEKLTNAIRYLIDSGKVKINDDNSLSWNTKK
;
A
#
# COMPACT_ATOMS: atom_id res chain seq x y z
N GLN A 1 -1.25 56.53 32.71
CA GLN A 1 -1.94 56.87 33.97
C GLN A 1 -2.86 55.74 34.46
N ILE A 2 -3.69 55.15 33.59
CA ILE A 2 -4.65 54.08 33.95
C ILE A 2 -3.99 52.82 34.54
N VAL A 3 -2.88 52.33 33.97
CA VAL A 3 -2.18 51.12 34.47
C VAL A 3 -1.67 51.31 35.91
N LYS A 4 -1.20 52.52 36.26
CA LYS A 4 -0.75 52.82 37.64
C LYS A 4 -1.92 52.76 38.63
N ALA A 5 -3.09 53.27 38.25
CA ALA A 5 -4.29 53.21 39.08
C ALA A 5 -4.78 51.75 39.27
N LEU A 6 -4.76 50.94 38.20
CA LEU A 6 -5.12 49.52 38.27
C LEU A 6 -4.16 48.72 39.15
N ASN A 7 -2.86 48.98 39.07
CA ASN A 7 -1.87 48.37 39.96
C ASN A 7 -2.09 48.76 41.43
N TYR A 8 -2.41 50.03 41.70
CA TYR A 8 -2.69 50.51 43.05
C TYR A 8 -3.92 49.82 43.66
N LEU A 9 -5.02 49.72 42.91
CA LEU A 9 -6.23 49.01 43.36
C LEU A 9 -5.98 47.51 43.58
N ASN A 10 -5.11 46.89 42.77
CA ASN A 10 -4.70 45.50 42.95
C ASN A 10 -3.84 45.29 44.21
N GLN A 11 -2.93 46.22 44.51
CA GLN A 11 -2.14 46.20 45.76
C GLN A 11 -3.02 46.33 47.01
N LEU A 12 -4.10 47.11 46.92
CA LEU A 12 -5.10 47.24 47.98
C LEU A 12 -6.03 46.02 48.11
N GLY A 13 -5.92 45.03 47.20
CA GLY A 13 -6.77 43.83 47.20
C GLY A 13 -8.20 44.05 46.72
N ILE A 14 -8.50 45.21 46.12
CA ILE A 14 -9.86 45.56 45.65
C ILE A 14 -10.19 44.86 44.34
N ILE A 15 -9.19 44.68 43.47
CA ILE A 15 -9.31 43.98 42.19
C ILE A 15 -8.18 42.98 42.02
N VAL A 16 -8.36 41.98 41.15
CA VAL A 16 -7.27 41.16 40.61
C VAL A 16 -6.93 41.67 39.22
N TYR A 17 -5.85 42.44 39.12
CA TYR A 17 -5.39 42.99 37.85
C TYR A 17 -4.33 42.10 37.21
N VAL A 18 -4.66 41.54 36.04
CA VAL A 18 -3.72 40.80 35.20
C VAL A 18 -3.28 41.72 34.05
N ALA A 19 -2.03 42.17 34.07
CA ALA A 19 -1.48 43.03 33.04
C ALA A 19 -1.46 42.33 31.67
N ARG A 20 -1.72 43.10 30.61
CA ARG A 20 -1.63 42.61 29.22
C ARG A 20 -0.19 42.15 28.96
N LYS A 21 -0.05 40.95 28.39
CA LYS A 21 1.25 40.40 27.97
C LYS A 21 1.57 40.86 26.55
N ASP A 22 2.81 41.30 26.31
CA ASP A 22 3.25 41.79 25.00
C ASP A 22 3.71 40.67 24.04
N LYS A 23 3.77 39.43 24.51
CA LYS A 23 4.15 38.26 23.70
C LYS A 23 2.92 37.65 23.02
N PRO A 24 3.06 37.04 21.82
CA PRO A 24 1.97 36.31 21.17
C PRO A 24 1.40 35.25 22.11
N GLN A 25 0.08 35.16 22.18
CA GLN A 25 -0.63 34.18 22.99
C GLN A 25 -1.56 33.35 22.12
N ILE A 26 -1.61 32.05 22.36
CA ILE A 26 -2.67 31.18 21.87
C ILE A 26 -3.82 31.32 22.86
N VAL A 27 -4.95 31.85 22.39
CA VAL A 27 -6.18 31.96 23.18
C VAL A 27 -7.18 30.98 22.59
N PHE A 28 -7.67 30.08 23.42
CA PHE A 28 -8.80 29.23 23.03
C PHE A 28 -10.05 30.11 23.02
N THR A 29 -10.75 30.12 21.88
CA THR A 29 -11.98 30.89 21.70
C THR A 29 -13.19 30.23 22.39
N MET A 30 -13.02 29.01 22.88
CA MET A 30 -14.05 28.22 23.53
C MET A 30 -13.51 27.62 24.84
N PRO A 31 -14.35 27.51 25.88
CA PRO A 31 -13.96 26.80 27.10
C PRO A 31 -13.70 25.33 26.79
N ARG A 32 -12.86 24.70 27.61
CA ARG A 32 -12.70 23.24 27.58
C ARG A 32 -14.02 22.59 28.01
N LEU A 33 -14.51 21.64 27.23
CA LEU A 33 -15.69 20.84 27.57
C LEU A 33 -15.38 19.94 28.77
N ASP A 34 -16.29 19.86 29.74
CA ASP A 34 -16.18 18.90 30.84
C ASP A 34 -16.31 17.48 30.29
N ASP A 35 -15.60 16.52 30.89
CA ASP A 35 -15.58 15.13 30.44
C ASP A 35 -17.01 14.52 30.39
N ARG A 36 -17.91 14.99 31.27
CA ARG A 36 -19.32 14.54 31.32
C ARG A 36 -20.16 15.02 30.13
N ASP A 37 -19.75 16.13 29.52
CA ASP A 37 -20.46 16.77 28.41
C ASP A 37 -19.88 16.34 27.04
N VAL A 38 -18.83 15.52 27.02
CA VAL A 38 -18.24 14.97 25.79
C VAL A 38 -19.18 13.96 25.16
N VAL A 39 -19.86 14.38 24.09
CA VAL A 39 -20.68 13.49 23.27
C VAL A 39 -19.92 13.06 22.02
N ILE A 40 -19.59 11.77 21.93
CA ILE A 40 -19.03 11.18 20.71
C ILE A 40 -20.19 10.85 19.76
N SER A 41 -20.31 11.62 18.68
CA SER A 41 -21.29 11.33 17.63
C SER A 41 -21.08 9.92 17.06
N THR A 42 -22.13 9.11 17.07
CA THR A 42 -22.13 7.75 16.52
C THR A 42 -21.76 7.74 15.03
N GLY A 43 -22.26 8.70 14.26
CA GLY A 43 -21.92 8.85 12.84
C GLY A 43 -20.43 9.13 12.61
N ASN A 44 -19.85 10.03 13.41
CA ASN A 44 -18.42 10.32 13.34
C ASN A 44 -17.58 9.12 13.77
N TYR A 45 -18.02 8.40 14.81
CA TYR A 45 -17.37 7.19 15.28
C TYR A 45 -17.34 6.10 14.20
N GLU A 46 -18.48 5.78 13.60
CA GLU A 46 -18.55 4.76 12.54
C GLU A 46 -17.73 5.15 11.32
N THR A 47 -17.72 6.42 10.93
CA THR A 47 -16.85 6.92 9.84
C THR A 47 -15.37 6.66 10.15
N ARG A 48 -14.92 7.03 11.36
CA ARG A 48 -13.53 6.81 11.78
C ARG A 48 -13.16 5.32 11.88
N LYS A 49 -14.10 4.50 12.35
CA LYS A 49 -13.93 3.04 12.44
C LYS A 49 -13.79 2.43 11.05
N GLU A 50 -14.60 2.86 10.10
CA GLU A 50 -14.54 2.39 8.71
C GLU A 50 -13.23 2.80 8.03
N GLU A 51 -12.76 4.03 8.23
CA GLU A 51 -11.43 4.44 7.77
C GLU A 51 -10.31 3.61 8.39
N ALA A 52 -10.38 3.32 9.69
CA ALA A 52 -9.39 2.49 10.37
C ALA A 52 -9.38 1.07 9.78
N ARG A 53 -10.57 0.50 9.51
CA ARG A 53 -10.71 -0.80 8.83
C ARG A 53 -10.03 -0.79 7.46
N LYS A 54 -10.32 0.22 6.63
CA LYS A 54 -9.69 0.38 5.30
C LYS A 54 -8.17 0.46 5.36
N ARG A 55 -7.61 1.16 6.36
CA ARG A 55 -6.14 1.25 6.56
C ARG A 55 -5.53 -0.11 6.88
N VAL A 56 -6.16 -0.87 7.77
CA VAL A 56 -5.72 -2.24 8.11
C VAL A 56 -5.80 -3.14 6.89
N GLU A 57 -6.89 -3.10 6.14
CA GLU A 57 -7.03 -3.90 4.90
C GLU A 57 -5.97 -3.53 3.86
N SER A 58 -5.66 -2.25 3.70
CA SER A 58 -4.59 -1.80 2.82
C SER A 58 -3.22 -2.32 3.24
N MET A 59 -2.94 -2.34 4.56
CA MET A 59 -1.71 -2.92 5.10
C MET A 59 -1.64 -4.44 4.86
N THR A 60 -2.74 -5.15 5.10
CA THR A 60 -2.86 -6.58 4.84
C THR A 60 -2.63 -6.89 3.36
N ASN A 61 -3.24 -6.11 2.46
CA ASN A 61 -3.03 -6.22 1.01
C ASN A 61 -1.56 -6.00 0.63
N TYR A 62 -0.87 -5.03 1.24
CA TYR A 62 0.55 -4.79 0.99
C TYR A 62 1.44 -5.97 1.39
N ILE A 63 1.09 -6.69 2.47
CA ILE A 63 1.85 -7.85 2.96
C ILE A 63 1.58 -9.08 2.08
N ILE A 64 0.31 -9.36 1.77
CA ILE A 64 -0.12 -10.58 1.07
C ILE A 64 0.18 -10.52 -0.43
N THR A 65 0.21 -9.32 -1.04
CA THR A 65 0.43 -9.18 -2.48
C THR A 65 1.87 -9.54 -2.87
N GLY A 66 2.09 -10.80 -3.24
CA GLY A 66 3.39 -11.33 -3.68
C GLY A 66 3.69 -11.20 -5.18
N ASN A 67 2.77 -10.61 -5.96
CA ASN A 67 2.81 -10.64 -7.43
C ASN A 67 2.99 -9.26 -8.10
N ARG A 68 3.21 -8.20 -7.33
CA ARG A 68 3.40 -6.81 -7.78
C ARG A 68 4.59 -6.18 -7.04
N CYS A 69 5.21 -5.17 -7.65
CA CYS A 69 6.31 -4.43 -7.03
C CYS A 69 5.83 -3.72 -5.75
N ARG A 70 6.56 -3.90 -4.63
CA ARG A 70 6.21 -3.28 -3.33
C ARG A 70 6.13 -1.77 -3.40
N SER A 71 7.05 -1.12 -4.11
CA SER A 71 7.01 0.34 -4.25
C SER A 71 5.77 0.81 -5.00
N GLN A 72 5.32 0.10 -6.05
CA GLN A 72 4.09 0.47 -6.77
C GLN A 72 2.86 0.31 -5.88
N LEU A 73 2.81 -0.77 -5.07
CA LEU A 73 1.72 -0.98 -4.11
C LEU A 73 1.65 0.16 -3.08
N LEU A 74 2.82 0.59 -2.58
CA LEU A 74 2.90 1.70 -1.64
C LEU A 74 2.47 3.02 -2.27
N LEU A 75 2.90 3.30 -3.50
CA LEU A 75 2.58 4.54 -4.21
C LEU A 75 1.09 4.61 -4.58
N THR A 76 0.48 3.50 -5.03
CA THR A 76 -0.97 3.44 -5.25
C THR A 76 -1.77 3.80 -3.97
N TYR A 77 -1.30 3.42 -2.77
CA TYR A 77 -1.97 3.81 -1.52
C TYR A 77 -2.00 5.34 -1.31
N PHE A 78 -1.01 6.06 -1.83
CA PHE A 78 -0.95 7.52 -1.82
C PHE A 78 -1.53 8.17 -3.09
N ASN A 79 -2.31 7.41 -3.88
CA ASN A 79 -2.90 7.84 -5.16
C ASN A 79 -1.86 8.18 -6.24
N GLU A 80 -0.70 7.52 -6.21
CA GLU A 80 0.33 7.62 -7.25
C GLU A 80 0.36 6.34 -8.10
N ASP A 81 -0.46 6.28 -9.15
CA ASP A 81 -0.65 5.07 -9.96
C ASP A 81 0.30 4.93 -11.17
N ASP A 82 0.76 6.04 -11.76
CA ASP A 82 1.67 6.03 -12.91
C ASP A 82 3.13 5.92 -12.47
N THR A 83 3.51 4.73 -12.01
CA THR A 83 4.84 4.49 -11.43
C THR A 83 5.54 3.31 -12.08
N ARG A 84 6.83 3.49 -12.38
CA ARG A 84 7.68 2.39 -12.86
C ARG A 84 8.03 1.45 -11.70
N ARG A 85 8.37 0.20 -12.02
CA ARG A 85 8.87 -0.75 -11.03
C ARG A 85 10.18 -0.26 -10.43
N CYS A 86 10.40 -0.54 -9.15
CA CYS A 86 11.57 -0.02 -8.44
C CYS A 86 12.86 -0.81 -8.66
N GLY A 87 12.79 -2.03 -9.20
CA GLY A 87 13.95 -2.90 -9.45
C GLY A 87 14.62 -3.51 -8.20
N LYS A 88 14.35 -2.96 -7.00
CA LYS A 88 15.06 -3.30 -5.75
C LYS A 88 14.25 -4.04 -4.68
N CYS A 89 12.94 -4.17 -4.84
CA CYS A 89 12.13 -4.95 -3.88
C CYS A 89 12.27 -6.46 -4.09
N ASP A 90 11.91 -7.25 -3.09
CA ASP A 90 11.87 -8.72 -3.13
C ASP A 90 11.17 -9.28 -4.38
N TYR A 91 10.03 -8.72 -4.78
CA TYR A 91 9.33 -9.10 -6.01
C TYR A 91 10.19 -8.84 -7.26
N CYS A 92 10.78 -7.64 -7.38
CA CYS A 92 11.62 -7.26 -8.51
C CYS A 92 12.90 -8.10 -8.57
N VAL A 93 13.56 -8.34 -7.44
CA VAL A 93 14.78 -9.15 -7.37
C VAL A 93 14.50 -10.59 -7.78
N LYS A 94 13.42 -11.20 -7.26
CA LYS A 94 13.02 -12.56 -7.67
C LYS A 94 12.74 -12.63 -9.17
N ARG A 95 12.12 -11.59 -9.75
CA ARG A 95 11.82 -11.55 -11.19
C ARG A 95 13.09 -11.39 -12.04
N ASN A 96 14.02 -10.54 -11.62
CA ASN A 96 15.27 -10.31 -12.35
C ASN A 96 16.17 -11.55 -12.38
N LYS A 97 16.06 -12.46 -11.39
CA LYS A 97 16.75 -13.76 -11.41
C LYS A 97 16.36 -14.67 -12.58
N ALA A 98 15.26 -14.37 -13.27
CA ALA A 98 14.83 -15.16 -14.42
C ALA A 98 15.63 -14.82 -15.71
N ASP A 99 16.60 -13.89 -15.68
CA ASP A 99 17.40 -13.45 -16.84
C ASP A 99 16.57 -12.98 -18.04
N LEU A 100 15.42 -12.39 -17.73
CA LEU A 100 14.46 -11.90 -18.71
C LEU A 100 14.31 -10.40 -18.56
N SER A 101 14.45 -9.68 -19.67
CA SER A 101 14.09 -8.26 -19.68
C SER A 101 12.60 -8.08 -19.36
N GLU A 102 12.24 -6.90 -18.86
CA GLU A 102 10.84 -6.59 -18.53
C GLU A 102 9.91 -6.80 -19.73
N LEU A 103 10.39 -6.47 -20.92
CA LEU A 103 9.67 -6.55 -22.18
C LEU A 103 9.48 -8.00 -22.63
N GLU A 104 10.51 -8.84 -22.50
CA GLU A 104 10.42 -10.28 -22.80
C GLU A 104 9.49 -11.01 -21.83
N PHE A 105 9.56 -10.70 -20.53
CA PHE A 105 8.68 -11.32 -19.54
C PHE A 105 7.21 -10.92 -19.73
N ASN A 106 6.93 -9.64 -20.03
CA ASN A 106 5.56 -9.19 -20.28
C ASN A 106 4.98 -9.88 -21.54
N LYS A 107 5.75 -9.95 -22.63
CA LYS A 107 5.37 -10.71 -23.83
C LYS A 107 5.10 -12.19 -23.53
N MET A 108 5.97 -12.84 -22.76
CA MET A 108 5.75 -14.21 -22.33
C MET A 108 4.50 -14.37 -21.47
N MET A 109 4.23 -13.42 -20.57
CA MET A 109 3.05 -13.46 -19.73
C MET A 109 1.75 -13.32 -20.51
N GLU A 110 1.73 -12.47 -21.54
CA GLU A 110 0.59 -12.35 -22.46
C GLU A 110 0.32 -13.64 -23.23
N ILE A 111 1.34 -14.48 -23.43
CA ILE A 111 1.23 -15.74 -24.18
C ILE A 111 0.92 -16.92 -23.27
N ILE A 112 1.69 -17.11 -22.19
CA ILE A 112 1.63 -18.29 -21.32
C ILE A 112 0.30 -18.30 -20.54
N LYS A 113 -0.15 -17.14 -20.06
CA LYS A 113 -1.37 -17.04 -19.23
C LYS A 113 -2.63 -17.53 -19.94
N PRO A 114 -3.00 -17.04 -21.14
CA PRO A 114 -4.21 -17.52 -21.82
C PRO A 114 -4.10 -19.00 -22.22
N VAL A 115 -2.91 -19.47 -22.64
CA VAL A 115 -2.73 -20.88 -23.02
C VAL A 115 -2.95 -21.81 -21.83
N LEU A 116 -2.31 -21.53 -20.68
CA LEU A 116 -2.44 -22.33 -19.46
C LEU A 116 -3.79 -22.15 -18.73
N LEU A 117 -4.58 -21.14 -19.09
CA LEU A 117 -5.97 -20.98 -18.65
C LEU A 117 -6.95 -21.81 -19.50
N MET A 118 -6.67 -21.97 -20.80
CA MET A 118 -7.54 -22.73 -21.70
C MET A 118 -7.28 -24.24 -21.66
N ARG A 119 -6.03 -24.66 -21.50
CA ARG A 119 -5.66 -26.08 -21.51
C ARG A 119 -4.34 -26.32 -20.77
N ASN A 120 -4.22 -27.50 -20.18
CA ASN A 120 -2.94 -27.94 -19.65
C ASN A 120 -1.99 -28.22 -20.81
N CYS A 121 -0.73 -27.81 -20.71
CA CYS A 121 0.27 -27.98 -21.77
C CYS A 121 1.61 -28.40 -21.17
N THR A 122 2.37 -29.21 -21.91
CA THR A 122 3.77 -29.50 -21.57
C THR A 122 4.68 -28.37 -22.06
N LEU A 123 5.90 -28.30 -21.51
CA LEU A 123 6.94 -27.38 -21.95
C LEU A 123 7.17 -27.44 -23.47
N GLU A 124 7.22 -28.64 -24.01
CA GLU A 124 7.43 -28.94 -25.43
C GLU A 124 6.34 -28.32 -26.31
N THR A 125 5.06 -28.46 -25.91
CA THR A 125 3.94 -27.86 -26.67
C THR A 125 3.98 -26.33 -26.67
N ILE A 126 4.57 -25.73 -25.64
CA ILE A 126 4.74 -24.27 -25.55
C ILE A 126 5.91 -23.81 -26.43
N LEU A 127 7.00 -24.58 -26.50
CA LEU A 127 8.14 -24.31 -27.37
C LEU A 127 7.76 -24.41 -28.85
N GLU A 128 7.02 -25.46 -29.24
CA GLU A 128 6.58 -25.66 -30.63
C GLU A 128 5.70 -24.52 -31.14
N LYS A 129 4.84 -23.97 -30.27
CA LYS A 129 3.96 -22.86 -30.64
C LYS A 129 4.68 -21.51 -30.72
N PHE A 130 5.85 -21.38 -30.10
CA PHE A 130 6.54 -20.09 -29.97
C PHE A 130 8.07 -20.24 -30.16
N PRO A 131 8.54 -20.42 -31.40
CA PRO A 131 9.97 -20.58 -31.71
C PRO A 131 10.82 -19.33 -31.46
N LEU A 132 10.20 -18.18 -31.17
CA LEU A 132 10.89 -16.94 -30.80
C LEU A 132 11.51 -16.97 -29.39
N LEU A 133 11.23 -18.02 -28.61
CA LEU A 133 11.68 -18.18 -27.23
C LEU A 133 12.73 -19.28 -27.14
N THR A 134 13.89 -18.94 -26.60
CA THR A 134 14.92 -19.94 -26.25
C THR A 134 14.39 -20.85 -25.14
N GLU A 135 14.69 -22.14 -25.23
CA GLU A 135 14.29 -23.14 -24.25
C GLU A 135 14.73 -22.78 -22.82
N GLU A 136 15.94 -22.25 -22.64
CA GLU A 136 16.44 -21.78 -21.35
C GLU A 136 15.58 -20.65 -20.77
N LYS A 137 15.22 -19.67 -21.60
CA LYS A 137 14.40 -18.52 -21.19
C LYS A 137 12.99 -18.94 -20.79
N LEU A 138 12.39 -19.86 -21.55
CA LEU A 138 11.07 -20.40 -21.23
C LEU A 138 11.10 -21.21 -19.93
N THR A 139 12.12 -22.04 -19.76
CA THR A 139 12.28 -22.87 -18.57
C THR A 139 12.48 -22.00 -17.32
N ASN A 140 13.29 -20.96 -17.41
CA ASN A 140 13.49 -20.00 -16.31
C ASN A 140 12.20 -19.22 -15.98
N ALA A 141 11.43 -18.82 -17.00
CA ALA A 141 10.14 -18.18 -16.79
C ALA A 141 9.14 -19.11 -16.09
N ILE A 142 9.06 -20.38 -16.50
CA ILE A 142 8.13 -21.35 -15.92
C ILE A 142 8.56 -21.73 -14.50
N ARG A 143 9.86 -21.93 -14.24
CA ARG A 143 10.38 -22.10 -12.86
C ARG A 143 9.98 -20.93 -11.97
N TYR A 144 10.14 -19.69 -12.44
CA TYR A 144 9.69 -18.51 -11.71
C TYR A 144 8.16 -18.51 -11.49
N LEU A 145 7.36 -18.93 -12.46
CA LEU A 145 5.91 -19.02 -12.33
C LEU A 145 5.47 -20.10 -11.32
N ILE A 146 6.21 -21.20 -11.23
CA ILE A 146 6.01 -22.26 -10.23
C ILE A 146 6.41 -21.74 -8.84
N ASP A 147 7.59 -21.14 -8.71
CA ASP A 147 8.09 -20.57 -7.44
C ASP A 147 7.19 -19.45 -6.90
N SER A 148 6.56 -18.69 -7.79
CA SER A 148 5.60 -17.64 -7.44
C SER A 148 4.17 -18.17 -7.20
N GLY A 149 3.97 -19.49 -7.28
CA GLY A 149 2.69 -20.16 -7.04
C GLY A 149 1.63 -19.91 -8.12
N LYS A 150 1.99 -19.32 -9.26
CA LYS A 150 1.08 -18.99 -10.36
C LYS A 150 0.81 -20.16 -11.30
N VAL A 151 1.71 -21.12 -11.38
CA VAL A 151 1.61 -22.31 -12.23
C VAL A 151 1.85 -23.54 -11.36
N LYS A 152 1.09 -24.61 -11.59
CA LYS A 152 1.30 -25.92 -10.96
C LYS A 152 1.68 -26.97 -12.01
N ILE A 153 2.52 -27.92 -11.62
CA ILE A 153 2.78 -29.14 -12.37
C ILE A 153 1.75 -30.18 -11.92
N ASN A 154 1.06 -30.78 -12.87
CA ASN A 154 0.12 -31.88 -12.64
C ASN A 154 0.86 -33.23 -12.71
N ASP A 155 0.22 -34.31 -12.26
CA ASP A 155 0.82 -35.66 -12.21
C ASP A 155 1.23 -36.22 -13.59
N ASP A 156 0.65 -35.68 -14.67
CA ASP A 156 0.99 -35.99 -16.07
C ASP A 156 2.12 -35.11 -16.65
N ASN A 157 2.86 -34.41 -15.78
CA ASN A 157 3.89 -33.43 -16.14
C ASN A 157 3.36 -32.23 -16.97
N SER A 158 2.04 -32.04 -17.02
CA SER A 158 1.43 -30.88 -17.67
C SER A 158 1.41 -29.67 -16.73
N LEU A 159 1.58 -28.48 -17.30
CA LEU A 159 1.50 -27.22 -16.58
C LEU A 159 0.06 -26.69 -16.63
N SER A 160 -0.42 -26.13 -15.52
CA SER A 160 -1.72 -25.46 -15.48
C SER A 160 -1.65 -24.20 -14.63
N TRP A 161 -2.47 -23.20 -14.98
CA TRP A 161 -2.50 -21.94 -14.25
C TRP A 161 -3.20 -22.12 -12.90
N ASN A 162 -2.57 -21.69 -11.82
CA ASN A 162 -3.16 -21.74 -10.49
C ASN A 162 -4.24 -20.64 -10.37
N THR A 163 -5.50 -21.05 -10.32
CA THR A 163 -6.67 -20.18 -10.17
C THR A 163 -7.01 -19.90 -8.71
N LYS A 164 -6.26 -20.42 -7.73
CA LYS A 164 -6.49 -20.09 -6.31
C LYS A 164 -6.01 -18.66 -6.01
N LYS A 165 -6.99 -17.86 -5.60
CA LYS A 165 -6.88 -16.48 -5.09
C LYS A 165 -6.11 -16.44 -3.77
#